data_AF-A0A7W1N1X9-F1
#
_entry.id   AF-A0A7W1N1X9-F1
#
_cell.length_a   1.000
_cell.length_b   1.000
_cell.length_c   1.000
_cell.angle_alpha   90.00
_cell.angle_beta   90.00
_cell.angle_gamma   90.00
#
_symmetry.space_group_name_H-M   'P 1'
#
loop_
_entity.id
_entity.type
_entity.pdbx_description
1 polymer ?
#
loop_
_entity_poly.entity_id
_entity_poly.type
_entity_poly.pdbx_seq_one_letter_code
_entity_poly.pdbx_strand_id
1 'polypeptide(L)'
;MSETLSEHEIDMLRKGAFGAGLLVSLSDRKFFDTFKEAGTLAKHVATARSSSESAVVRQVAEGRGAGFGMTTPPDEVESGTLEALRSSVALLQQKAPDEVAAYRAFVLEIAKSVAAAAPGGDAAESGAITKIESALEAAGQDAPASP
;
A
#
# COMPACT_ATOMS: atom_id res chain seq x y z
N MET A 1 2.09 -16.47 -18.48
CA MET A 1 3.20 -15.55 -18.76
C MET A 1 2.70 -14.17 -18.38
N SER A 2 3.23 -13.60 -17.30
CA SER A 2 2.83 -12.27 -16.83
C SER A 2 3.30 -11.22 -17.84
N GLU A 3 2.42 -10.29 -18.22
CA GLU A 3 2.84 -9.15 -19.03
C GLU A 3 3.74 -8.22 -18.21
N THR A 4 4.78 -7.68 -18.85
CA THR A 4 5.66 -6.69 -18.23
C THR A 4 4.87 -5.41 -17.94
N LEU A 5 4.83 -4.98 -16.69
CA LEU A 5 4.23 -3.71 -16.28
C LEU A 5 5.14 -2.53 -16.69
N SER A 6 4.52 -1.45 -17.13
CA SER A 6 5.17 -0.19 -17.50
C SER A 6 5.55 0.61 -16.25
N GLU A 7 6.44 1.60 -16.39
CA GLU A 7 6.84 2.44 -15.26
C GLU A 7 5.66 3.17 -14.60
N HIS A 8 4.72 3.69 -15.40
CA HIS A 8 3.51 4.34 -14.89
C HIS A 8 2.60 3.37 -14.11
N GLU A 9 2.53 2.12 -14.55
CA GLU A 9 1.76 1.08 -13.89
C GLU A 9 2.42 0.72 -12.55
N ILE A 10 3.74 0.54 -12.54
CA ILE A 10 4.51 0.33 -11.31
C ILE A 10 4.38 1.51 -10.34
N ASP A 11 4.35 2.75 -10.85
CA ASP A 11 4.17 3.94 -10.01
C ASP A 11 2.78 3.98 -9.36
N MET A 12 1.73 3.56 -10.08
CA MET A 12 0.39 3.39 -9.51
C MET A 12 0.36 2.34 -8.40
N LEU A 13 0.97 1.17 -8.64
CA LEU A 13 1.09 0.11 -7.63
C LEU A 13 1.84 0.60 -6.39
N ARG A 14 2.88 1.40 -6.61
CA ARG A 14 3.67 2.03 -5.54
C ARG A 14 2.86 3.05 -4.76
N LYS A 15 2.13 3.92 -5.44
CA LYS A 15 1.24 4.90 -4.82
C LYS A 15 0.22 4.23 -3.91
N GLY A 16 -0.40 3.14 -4.35
CA GLY A 16 -1.31 2.34 -3.51
C GLY A 16 -0.59 1.73 -2.30
N ALA A 17 0.53 1.04 -2.51
CA ALA A 17 1.22 0.31 -1.45
C ALA A 17 1.85 1.21 -0.38
N PHE A 18 2.57 2.24 -0.80
CA PHE A 18 3.17 3.19 0.14
C PHE A 18 2.15 4.19 0.69
N GLY A 19 1.10 4.50 -0.09
CA GLY A 19 -0.06 5.26 0.38
C GLY A 19 -0.78 4.55 1.52
N ALA A 20 -0.89 3.23 1.49
CA ALA A 20 -1.50 2.44 2.57
C ALA A 20 -0.73 2.59 3.89
N GLY A 21 0.60 2.51 3.85
CA GLY A 21 1.43 2.80 5.03
C GLY A 21 1.28 4.24 5.53
N LEU A 22 1.18 5.20 4.60
CA LEU A 22 0.95 6.61 4.94
C LEU A 22 -0.45 6.84 5.55
N LEU A 23 -1.49 6.18 5.04
CA LEU A 23 -2.85 6.23 5.57
C LEU A 23 -2.90 5.75 7.02
N VAL A 24 -2.27 4.61 7.32
CA VAL A 24 -2.16 4.11 8.70
C VAL A 24 -1.42 5.12 9.57
N SER A 25 -0.32 5.69 9.05
CA SER A 25 0.46 6.73 9.75
C SER A 25 -0.34 8.01 10.04
N LEU A 26 -1.23 8.41 9.12
CA LEU A 26 -2.06 9.61 9.25
C LEU A 26 -3.28 9.40 10.15
N SER A 27 -3.72 8.15 10.31
CA SER A 27 -4.88 7.80 11.13
C SER A 27 -4.62 8.01 12.62
N ASP A 28 -3.35 7.99 13.05
CA ASP A 28 -2.93 8.48 14.35
C ASP A 28 -2.20 9.83 14.21
N ARG A 29 -2.89 10.92 14.53
CA ARG A 29 -2.32 12.28 14.53
C ARG A 29 -1.10 12.40 15.47
N LYS A 30 -1.03 11.56 16.50
CA LYS A 30 0.08 11.48 17.47
C LYS A 30 1.32 10.80 16.86
N PHE A 31 1.12 9.94 15.86
CA PHE A 31 2.19 9.30 15.12
C PHE A 31 2.86 10.25 14.13
N PHE A 32 2.16 11.19 13.48
CA PHE A 32 2.80 12.17 12.59
C PHE A 32 3.80 13.09 13.34
N ASP A 33 3.49 13.45 14.59
CA ASP A 33 4.43 14.15 15.49
C ASP A 33 5.64 13.27 15.84
N THR A 34 5.43 11.96 16.03
CA THR A 34 6.49 10.98 16.35
C THR A 34 7.31 10.58 15.10
N PHE A 35 6.72 10.64 13.90
CA PHE A 35 7.36 10.30 12.62
C PHE A 35 8.46 11.28 12.26
N LYS A 36 8.34 12.53 12.73
CA LYS A 36 9.40 13.54 12.65
C LYS A 36 10.64 13.14 13.47
N GLU A 37 10.49 12.26 14.45
CA GLU A 37 11.56 11.75 15.32
C GLU A 37 12.00 10.30 14.99
N ALA A 38 11.23 9.55 14.20
CA ALA A 38 11.40 8.10 14.02
C ALA A 38 12.39 7.70 12.90
N GLY A 39 13.68 8.00 13.07
CA GLY A 39 14.76 7.46 12.21
C GLY A 39 14.95 5.94 12.27
N THR A 40 14.27 5.25 13.19
CA THR A 40 14.43 3.81 13.48
C THR A 40 13.49 2.91 12.66
N LEU A 41 12.37 3.44 12.17
CA LEU A 41 11.36 2.69 11.42
C LEU A 41 11.88 2.21 10.04
N ALA A 42 12.74 3.02 9.42
CA ALA A 42 13.31 2.74 8.10
C ALA A 42 14.11 1.41 8.03
N LYS A 43 14.64 0.91 9.16
CA LYS A 43 15.41 -0.34 9.21
C LYS A 43 14.52 -1.59 9.20
N HIS A 44 13.33 -1.55 9.80
CA HIS A 44 12.42 -2.70 9.83
C HIS A 44 11.74 -2.91 8.46
N VAL A 45 11.35 -1.82 7.80
CA VAL A 45 10.77 -1.85 6.45
C VAL A 45 11.77 -2.39 5.41
N ALA A 46 13.06 -2.08 5.56
CA ALA A 46 14.11 -2.61 4.68
C ALA A 46 14.28 -4.14 4.78
N THR A 47 13.95 -4.75 5.92
CA THR A 47 14.05 -6.21 6.11
C THR A 47 12.86 -6.92 5.49
N ALA A 48 11.64 -6.36 5.61
CA ALA A 48 10.45 -6.86 4.93
C ALA A 48 10.58 -6.82 3.39
N ARG A 49 11.35 -5.85 2.85
CA ARG A 49 11.65 -5.77 1.40
C ARG A 49 12.45 -6.95 0.84
N SER A 50 13.17 -7.74 1.66
CA SER A 50 14.04 -8.84 1.17
C SER A 50 13.33 -10.18 1.00
N SER A 51 12.11 -10.38 1.51
CA SER A 51 11.45 -11.70 1.52
C SER A 51 10.37 -11.90 0.45
N SER A 52 10.16 -10.94 -0.46
CA SER A 52 9.13 -11.07 -1.50
C SER A 52 9.68 -11.70 -2.78
N GLU A 53 9.18 -12.89 -3.10
CA GLU A 53 9.49 -13.68 -4.30
C GLU A 53 8.85 -13.12 -5.59
N SER A 54 7.91 -12.17 -5.47
CA SER A 54 7.20 -11.57 -6.62
C SER A 54 8.03 -10.50 -7.31
N ALA A 55 8.15 -10.61 -8.64
CA ALA A 55 8.85 -9.64 -9.48
C ALA A 55 8.15 -8.27 -9.48
N VAL A 56 6.81 -8.24 -9.37
CA VAL A 56 6.05 -7.00 -9.24
C VAL A 56 6.33 -6.34 -7.90
N VAL A 57 6.27 -7.09 -6.80
CA VAL A 57 6.53 -6.56 -5.46
C VAL A 57 7.94 -6.00 -5.36
N ARG A 58 8.95 -6.68 -5.92
CA ARG A 58 10.33 -6.17 -5.96
C ARG A 58 10.43 -4.81 -6.68
N GLN A 59 9.83 -4.68 -7.87
CA GLN A 59 9.84 -3.41 -8.63
C GLN A 59 9.10 -2.28 -7.92
N VAL A 60 7.96 -2.59 -7.30
CA VAL A 60 7.20 -1.63 -6.49
C VAL A 60 8.06 -1.16 -5.31
N ALA A 61 8.71 -2.10 -4.64
CA ALA A 61 9.54 -1.86 -3.48
C ALA A 61 10.85 -1.13 -3.80
N GLU A 62 11.40 -1.24 -5.01
CA GLU A 62 12.67 -0.62 -5.43
C GLU A 62 12.61 0.90 -5.59
N GLY A 63 11.46 1.48 -5.93
CA GLY A 63 11.37 2.92 -6.13
C GLY A 63 11.14 3.73 -4.85
N ARG A 64 11.11 5.06 -5.01
CA ARG A 64 11.05 6.00 -3.88
C ARG A 64 9.71 6.73 -3.81
N GLY A 65 9.11 6.72 -2.62
CA GLY A 65 7.99 7.60 -2.25
C GLY A 65 6.61 7.05 -2.60
N ALA A 66 5.59 7.59 -1.94
CA ALA A 66 4.19 7.20 -2.11
C ALA A 66 3.47 7.94 -3.24
N GLY A 67 4.17 8.77 -4.04
CA GLY A 67 3.54 9.61 -5.06
C GLY A 67 2.66 10.75 -4.52
N PHE A 68 2.59 10.92 -3.19
CA PHE A 68 1.93 12.04 -2.52
C PHE A 68 2.95 13.12 -2.14
N GLY A 69 2.59 14.39 -2.34
CA GLY A 69 3.41 15.52 -1.95
C GLY A 69 3.39 15.73 -0.44
N MET A 70 4.43 16.40 0.10
CA MET A 70 4.49 16.75 1.53
C MET A 70 3.33 17.64 2.00
N THR A 71 2.65 18.31 1.06
CA THR A 71 1.51 19.21 1.31
C THR A 71 0.17 18.60 0.94
N THR A 72 0.12 17.33 0.51
CA THR A 72 -1.15 16.68 0.15
C THR A 72 -2.01 16.54 1.41
N PRO A 73 -3.27 17.00 1.40
CA PRO A 73 -4.15 16.91 2.56
C PRO A 73 -4.48 15.44 2.89
N PRO A 74 -4.71 15.10 4.19
CA PRO A 74 -4.92 13.72 4.62
C PRO A 74 -6.07 13.01 3.91
N ASP A 75 -7.19 13.71 3.68
CA ASP A 75 -8.35 13.16 2.96
C ASP A 75 -8.05 12.81 1.49
N GLU A 76 -7.16 13.58 0.84
CA GLU A 76 -6.73 13.33 -0.54
C GLU A 76 -5.71 12.19 -0.60
N VAL A 77 -4.83 12.08 0.41
CA VAL A 77 -3.97 10.91 0.57
C VAL A 77 -4.82 9.66 0.77
N GLU A 78 -5.85 9.70 1.63
CA GLU A 78 -6.76 8.58 1.85
C GLU A 78 -7.47 8.18 0.56
N SER A 79 -8.19 9.11 -0.06
CA SER A 79 -8.97 8.83 -1.26
C SER A 79 -8.07 8.36 -2.41
N GLY A 80 -6.95 9.04 -2.64
CA GLY A 80 -5.99 8.69 -3.68
C GLY A 80 -5.29 7.36 -3.43
N THR A 81 -5.08 6.97 -2.17
CA THR A 81 -4.52 5.65 -1.82
C THR A 81 -5.53 4.56 -2.13
N LEU A 82 -6.77 4.70 -1.65
CA LEU A 82 -7.82 3.69 -1.86
C LEU A 82 -8.16 3.53 -3.35
N GLU A 83 -8.12 4.62 -4.13
CA GLU A 83 -8.29 4.57 -5.59
C GLU A 83 -7.10 3.90 -6.29
N ALA A 84 -5.87 4.22 -5.88
CA ALA A 84 -4.67 3.61 -6.43
C ALA A 84 -4.61 2.11 -6.13
N LEU A 85 -5.01 1.68 -4.93
CA LEU A 85 -5.11 0.26 -4.56
C LEU A 85 -6.12 -0.47 -5.45
N ARG A 86 -7.29 0.12 -5.66
CA ARG A 86 -8.33 -0.48 -6.52
C ARG A 86 -7.86 -0.61 -7.97
N SER A 87 -7.30 0.46 -8.51
CA SER A 87 -6.76 0.48 -9.88
C SER A 87 -5.60 -0.51 -10.06
N SER A 88 -4.74 -0.64 -9.04
CA SER A 88 -3.61 -1.58 -9.05
C SER A 88 -4.08 -3.03 -9.08
N VAL A 89 -5.06 -3.40 -8.25
CA VAL A 89 -5.63 -4.74 -8.25
C VAL A 89 -6.33 -5.04 -9.58
N ALA A 90 -7.13 -4.12 -10.11
CA ALA A 90 -7.79 -4.29 -11.39
C ALA A 90 -6.77 -4.46 -12.54
N LEU A 91 -5.69 -3.69 -12.53
CA LEU A 91 -4.61 -3.80 -13.50
C LEU A 91 -3.90 -5.16 -13.41
N LEU A 92 -3.56 -5.58 -12.19
CA LEU A 92 -2.93 -6.87 -11.95
C LEU A 92 -3.87 -8.00 -12.36
N GLN A 93 -5.17 -7.94 -12.10
CA GLN A 93 -6.10 -8.97 -12.57
C GLN A 93 -6.11 -9.11 -14.09
N GLN A 94 -5.97 -8.01 -14.82
CA GLN A 94 -5.95 -8.03 -16.29
C GLN A 94 -4.63 -8.55 -16.87
N LYS A 95 -3.49 -8.16 -16.30
CA LYS A 95 -2.15 -8.41 -16.88
C LYS A 95 -1.33 -9.49 -16.18
N ALA A 96 -1.54 -9.65 -14.88
CA ALA A 96 -0.76 -10.51 -14.00
C ALA A 96 -1.62 -11.01 -12.82
N PRO A 97 -2.70 -11.79 -13.09
CA PRO A 97 -3.64 -12.22 -12.06
C PRO A 97 -2.95 -13.04 -10.94
N ASP A 98 -1.88 -13.74 -11.28
CA ASP A 98 -1.03 -14.49 -10.33
C ASP A 98 -0.32 -13.57 -9.32
N GLU A 99 -0.07 -12.31 -9.67
CA GLU A 99 0.62 -11.33 -8.82
C GLU A 99 -0.34 -10.58 -7.88
N VAL A 100 -1.66 -10.68 -8.08
CA VAL A 100 -2.67 -9.99 -7.26
C VAL A 100 -2.56 -10.40 -5.79
N ALA A 101 -2.40 -11.70 -5.53
CA ALA A 101 -2.28 -12.21 -4.17
C ALA A 101 -1.00 -11.71 -3.49
N ALA A 102 0.13 -11.70 -4.21
CA ALA A 102 1.40 -11.20 -3.71
C ALA A 102 1.35 -9.68 -3.42
N TYR A 103 0.74 -8.90 -4.32
CA TYR A 103 0.56 -7.46 -4.12
C TYR A 103 -0.32 -7.14 -2.92
N ARG A 104 -1.47 -7.82 -2.77
CA ARG A 104 -2.37 -7.65 -1.60
C ARG A 104 -1.63 -7.95 -0.29
N ALA A 105 -0.92 -9.07 -0.23
CA ALA A 105 -0.13 -9.44 0.94
C ALA A 105 0.92 -8.35 1.25
N PHE A 106 1.64 -7.87 0.24
CA PHE A 106 2.64 -6.82 0.40
C PHE A 106 2.07 -5.50 0.95
N VAL A 107 0.93 -5.04 0.41
CA VAL A 107 0.23 -3.83 0.90
C VAL A 107 -0.16 -3.99 2.37
N LEU A 108 -0.74 -5.14 2.73
CA LEU A 108 -1.16 -5.42 4.10
C LEU A 108 0.03 -5.53 5.06
N GLU A 109 1.13 -6.13 4.63
CA GLU A 109 2.37 -6.19 5.41
C GLU A 109 2.93 -4.79 5.68
N ILE A 110 2.91 -3.87 4.70
CA ILE A 110 3.29 -2.48 4.92
C ILE A 110 2.37 -1.82 5.96
N ALA A 111 1.05 -1.94 5.79
CA ALA A 111 0.07 -1.33 6.68
C ALA A 111 0.23 -1.84 8.12
N LYS A 112 0.39 -3.16 8.30
CA LYS A 112 0.61 -3.82 9.59
C LYS A 112 1.96 -3.46 10.20
N SER A 113 3.03 -3.39 9.39
CA SER A 113 4.36 -3.00 9.87
C SER A 113 4.40 -1.56 10.39
N VAL A 114 3.62 -0.66 9.78
CA VAL A 114 3.49 0.72 10.25
C VAL A 114 2.69 0.77 11.55
N ALA A 115 1.54 0.10 11.60
CA ALA A 115 0.71 0.03 12.81
C ALA A 115 1.50 -0.57 13.99
N ALA A 116 2.18 -1.69 13.80
CA ALA A 116 2.98 -2.36 14.83
C ALA A 116 4.13 -1.51 15.39
N ALA A 117 4.57 -0.49 14.65
CA ALA A 117 5.64 0.38 15.07
C ALA A 117 5.16 1.67 15.75
N ALA A 118 3.86 1.93 15.76
CA ALA A 118 3.27 3.05 16.47
C ALA A 118 3.13 2.71 17.97
N PRO A 119 3.60 3.58 18.89
CA PRO A 119 3.42 3.37 20.32
C PRO A 119 1.98 3.76 20.74
N GLY A 120 1.03 2.84 20.55
CA GLY A 120 -0.27 2.85 21.26
C GLY A 120 -1.51 3.30 20.48
N GLY A 121 -1.79 2.71 19.31
CA GLY A 121 -2.86 3.13 18.41
C GLY A 121 -3.87 2.06 17.93
N ASP A 122 -4.25 1.07 18.74
CA ASP A 122 -5.04 -0.10 18.30
C ASP A 122 -6.33 0.21 17.51
N ALA A 123 -7.08 1.26 17.83
CA ALA A 123 -8.40 1.51 17.22
C ALA A 123 -8.36 2.27 15.89
N ALA A 124 -7.52 3.31 15.79
CA ALA A 124 -7.44 4.15 14.59
C ALA A 124 -6.67 3.42 13.46
N GLU A 125 -5.62 2.70 13.82
CA GLU A 125 -4.84 1.86 12.91
C GLU A 125 -5.67 0.70 12.36
N SER A 126 -6.46 0.04 13.22
CA SER A 126 -7.38 -1.01 12.79
C SER A 126 -8.42 -0.50 11.80
N GLY A 127 -8.95 0.72 12.01
CA GLY A 127 -9.86 1.35 11.06
C GLY A 127 -9.22 1.60 9.70
N ALA A 128 -7.97 2.08 9.68
CA ALA A 128 -7.20 2.31 8.46
C ALA A 128 -6.91 1.00 7.70
N ILE A 129 -6.48 -0.05 8.42
CA ILE A 129 -6.23 -1.38 7.85
C ILE A 129 -7.52 -1.96 7.26
N THR A 130 -8.65 -1.84 7.97
CA THR A 130 -9.96 -2.32 7.48
C THR A 130 -10.37 -1.63 6.17
N LYS A 131 -10.12 -0.31 6.04
CA LYS A 131 -10.36 0.41 4.77
C LYS A 131 -9.47 -0.10 3.64
N ILE A 132 -8.19 -0.37 3.92
CA ILE A 132 -7.24 -0.91 2.95
C ILE A 132 -7.68 -2.30 2.48
N GLU A 133 -8.01 -3.20 3.42
CA GLU A 133 -8.55 -4.53 3.12
C GLU A 133 -9.79 -4.43 2.24
N SER A 134 -10.75 -3.59 2.64
CA SER A 134 -11.98 -3.37 1.87
C SER A 134 -11.71 -2.87 0.46
N ALA A 135 -10.73 -1.97 0.25
CA ALA A 135 -10.38 -1.48 -1.08
C ALA A 135 -9.71 -2.57 -1.94
N LEU A 136 -8.87 -3.42 -1.33
CA LEU A 136 -8.23 -4.55 -2.01
C LEU A 136 -9.25 -5.63 -2.41
N GLU A 137 -10.27 -5.87 -1.58
CA GLU A 137 -11.37 -6.81 -1.82
C GLU A 137 -12.39 -6.28 -2.83
N ALA A 138 -12.82 -5.02 -2.71
CA ALA A 138 -13.78 -4.40 -3.62
C ALA A 138 -13.26 -4.39 -5.07
N ALA A 139 -11.97 -4.14 -5.26
CA ALA A 139 -11.33 -4.26 -6.58
C ALA A 139 -11.30 -5.69 -7.12
N GLY A 140 -11.40 -6.68 -6.23
CA GLY A 140 -11.50 -8.08 -6.57
C GLY A 140 -12.90 -8.53 -6.99
N GLN A 141 -13.93 -7.84 -6.52
CA GLN A 141 -15.34 -8.20 -6.71
C GLN A 141 -16.00 -7.45 -7.88
N ASP A 142 -15.37 -6.39 -8.40
CA ASP A 142 -15.87 -5.62 -9.55
C ASP A 142 -15.40 -6.19 -10.90
N ALA A 143 -14.68 -7.33 -10.91
CA ALA A 143 -14.40 -8.04 -12.15
C ALA A 143 -15.74 -8.54 -12.74
N PRO A 144 -16.17 -8.09 -13.93
CA PRO A 144 -17.38 -8.61 -14.53
C PRO A 144 -17.19 -10.12 -14.76
N ALA A 145 -18.01 -10.91 -14.07
CA ALA A 145 -18.23 -12.30 -14.43
C ALA A 145 -18.82 -12.30 -15.85
N SER A 146 -17.96 -12.43 -16.85
CA SER A 146 -18.40 -12.57 -18.24
C SER A 146 -19.14 -13.92 -18.39
N PRO A 147 -20.36 -13.94 -18.95
CA PRO A 147 -21.08 -15.17 -19.29
C PRO A 147 -20.49 -15.89 -20.49
#